data_AF-A0A5S3R2W5-F1
#
_entry.id   AF-A0A5S3R2W5-F1
#
_cell.length_a   1.000
_cell.length_b   1.000
_cell.length_c   1.000
_cell.angle_alpha   90.00
_cell.angle_beta   90.00
_cell.angle_gamma   90.00
#
_symmetry.space_group_name_H-M   'P 1'
#
loop_
_entity.id
_entity.type
_entity.pdbx_description
1 polymer ?
#
loop_
_entity_poly.entity_id
_entity_poly.type
_entity_poly.pdbx_seq_one_letter_code
_entity_poly.pdbx_strand_id
1 'polypeptide(L)'
;MNVQNIKKNQNGKFVADVHYNSGEYYFTTQEFETYELAENWISTWSDWANHVCLGTIDSIYYIIQVPDTWAGPHENTHPFQGLFVKIGRSKNVLTRLRNLQTGTFGQLVIGALEPGGSKRETELHKKFARIRRQGEWFSCNQELCDHIFNTWYRNKMLPPEHQHEMLRLAERINAYKQVKKLLGKTPDTINPSLDEDWHGVTFVDLVYSSLAKPSKK
;
A
#
# COMPACT_ATOMS: atom_id res chain seq x y z
N MET A 1 14.31 -11.26 -12.96
CA MET A 1 13.04 -11.93 -13.26
C MET A 1 13.14 -12.49 -14.66
N ASN A 2 12.83 -13.77 -14.80
CA ASN A 2 12.70 -14.44 -16.09
C ASN A 2 11.26 -14.91 -16.23
N VAL A 3 10.66 -14.69 -17.40
CA VAL A 3 9.29 -15.09 -17.67
C VAL A 3 9.33 -16.27 -18.63
N GLN A 4 8.76 -17.40 -18.21
CA GLN A 4 8.66 -18.59 -19.06
C GLN A 4 7.30 -18.62 -19.74
N ASN A 5 7.32 -18.94 -21.04
CA ASN A 5 6.23 -19.43 -21.89
C ASN A 5 4.81 -18.97 -21.51
N ILE A 6 4.29 -18.01 -22.27
CA ILE A 6 2.87 -17.65 -22.24
C ILE A 6 2.05 -18.88 -22.66
N LYS A 7 1.16 -19.33 -21.78
CA LYS A 7 0.33 -20.52 -21.96
C LYS A 7 -1.15 -20.16 -21.97
N LYS A 8 -1.94 -20.99 -22.64
CA LYS A 8 -3.40 -20.88 -22.66
C LYS A 8 -3.97 -21.64 -21.47
N ASN A 9 -4.84 -21.02 -20.67
CA ASN A 9 -5.52 -21.64 -19.55
C ASN A 9 -6.78 -22.42 -20.02
N GLN A 10 -7.46 -23.07 -19.08
CA GLN A 10 -8.67 -23.87 -19.35
C GLN A 10 -9.83 -23.03 -19.93
N ASN A 11 -9.87 -21.73 -19.62
CA ASN A 11 -10.87 -20.78 -20.12
C ASN A 11 -10.51 -20.18 -21.49
N GLY A 12 -9.42 -20.64 -22.09
CA GLY A 12 -8.92 -20.16 -23.37
C GLY A 12 -8.22 -18.80 -23.33
N LYS A 13 -7.95 -18.25 -22.14
CA LYS A 13 -7.19 -17.00 -21.92
C LYS A 13 -5.70 -17.28 -21.79
N PHE A 14 -4.87 -16.28 -21.97
CA PHE A 14 -3.42 -16.38 -21.88
C PHE A 14 -2.92 -15.94 -20.50
N VAL A 15 -1.98 -16.69 -19.93
CA VAL A 15 -1.28 -16.39 -18.67
C VAL A 15 0.20 -16.73 -18.82
N ALA A 16 1.07 -16.17 -17.99
CA ALA A 16 2.48 -16.55 -17.93
C ALA A 16 2.94 -16.77 -16.49
N ASP A 17 3.90 -17.67 -16.32
CA ASP A 17 4.54 -17.92 -15.03
C ASP A 17 5.85 -17.15 -14.96
N VAL A 18 5.93 -16.25 -13.98
CA VAL A 18 7.11 -15.46 -13.69
C VAL A 18 7.95 -16.19 -12.66
N HIS A 19 9.25 -16.26 -12.92
CA HIS A 19 10.22 -16.90 -12.04
C HIS A 19 11.35 -15.92 -11.69
N TYR A 20 11.97 -16.12 -10.55
CA TYR A 20 13.25 -15.51 -10.21
C TYR A 20 14.35 -15.99 -11.15
N ASN A 21 15.48 -15.27 -11.19
CA ASN A 21 16.64 -15.71 -11.98
C ASN A 21 17.23 -17.03 -11.46
N SER A 22 16.96 -17.40 -10.21
CA SER A 22 17.27 -18.70 -9.62
C SER A 22 16.43 -19.86 -10.19
N GLY A 23 15.37 -19.56 -10.95
CA GLY A 23 14.38 -20.53 -11.41
C GLY A 23 13.23 -20.80 -10.42
N GLU A 24 13.25 -20.18 -9.24
CA GLU A 24 12.14 -20.28 -8.28
C GLU A 24 10.89 -19.57 -8.80
N TYR A 25 9.73 -20.20 -8.66
CA TYR A 25 8.44 -19.62 -9.04
C TYR A 25 8.11 -18.38 -8.21
N TYR A 26 7.66 -17.32 -8.88
CA TYR A 26 7.29 -16.07 -8.23
C TYR A 26 5.77 -15.85 -8.26
N PHE A 27 5.15 -15.74 -9.43
CA PHE A 27 3.69 -15.67 -9.58
C PHE A 27 3.23 -15.98 -11.01
N THR A 28 1.95 -16.31 -11.17
CA THR A 28 1.27 -16.37 -12.47
C THR A 28 0.53 -15.05 -12.72
N THR A 29 0.66 -14.51 -13.93
CA THR A 29 0.02 -13.24 -14.33
C THR A 29 -1.50 -13.31 -14.30
N GLN A 30 -2.15 -12.14 -14.41
CA GLN A 30 -3.57 -12.07 -14.76
C GLN A 30 -3.86 -12.75 -16.12
N GLU A 31 -5.14 -13.03 -16.36
CA GLU A 31 -5.62 -13.54 -17.64
C GLU A 31 -5.65 -12.43 -18.71
N PHE A 32 -5.19 -12.77 -19.90
CA PHE A 32 -5.21 -11.91 -21.08
C PHE A 32 -6.06 -12.53 -22.19
N GLU A 33 -6.80 -11.67 -22.91
CA GLU A 33 -7.65 -12.09 -24.03
C GLU A 33 -6.84 -12.65 -25.21
N THR A 34 -5.69 -12.04 -25.49
CA THR A 34 -4.85 -12.39 -26.62
C THR A 34 -3.41 -12.60 -26.17
N TYR A 35 -2.68 -13.41 -26.94
CA TYR A 35 -1.25 -13.62 -26.73
C TYR A 35 -0.47 -12.31 -26.81
N GLU A 36 -0.80 -11.45 -27.78
CA GLU A 36 -0.14 -10.14 -27.97
C GLU A 36 -0.29 -9.23 -26.75
N LEU A 37 -1.47 -9.19 -26.12
CA LEU A 37 -1.68 -8.42 -24.89
C LEU A 37 -0.85 -8.98 -23.72
N ALA A 38 -0.77 -10.31 -23.61
CA ALA A 38 0.07 -10.95 -22.61
C ALA A 38 1.55 -10.62 -22.84
N GLU A 39 2.04 -10.80 -24.06
CA GLU A 39 3.44 -10.58 -24.45
C GLU A 39 3.86 -9.12 -24.23
N ASN A 40 3.06 -8.16 -24.68
CA ASN A 40 3.34 -6.74 -24.48
C ASN A 40 3.39 -6.38 -22.98
N TRP A 41 2.41 -6.87 -22.20
CA TRP A 41 2.41 -6.63 -20.77
C TRP A 41 3.63 -7.24 -20.07
N ILE A 42 3.95 -8.50 -20.39
CA ILE A 42 5.07 -9.25 -19.82
C ILE A 42 6.40 -8.59 -20.15
N SER A 43 6.60 -8.19 -21.41
CA SER A 43 7.82 -7.51 -21.85
C SER A 43 8.02 -6.21 -21.07
N THR A 44 6.97 -5.38 -20.99
CA THR A 44 6.99 -4.11 -20.25
C THR A 44 7.24 -4.34 -18.75
N TRP A 45 6.53 -5.30 -18.15
CA TRP A 45 6.64 -5.60 -16.72
C TRP A 45 8.01 -6.19 -16.36
N SER A 46 8.53 -7.11 -17.17
CA SER A 46 9.81 -7.78 -16.93
C SER A 46 10.97 -6.80 -17.05
N ASP A 47 10.97 -5.95 -18.09
CA ASP A 47 11.95 -4.88 -18.23
C ASP A 47 11.93 -3.95 -17.00
N TRP A 48 10.74 -3.49 -16.61
CA TRP A 48 10.59 -2.65 -15.44
C TRP A 48 11.04 -3.33 -14.14
N ALA A 49 10.61 -4.57 -13.89
CA ALA A 49 10.94 -5.34 -12.69
C ALA A 49 12.45 -5.60 -12.54
N ASN A 50 13.17 -5.75 -13.65
CA ASN A 50 14.62 -5.96 -13.65
C ASN A 50 15.42 -4.67 -13.41
N HIS A 51 14.81 -3.50 -13.65
CA HIS A 51 15.48 -2.20 -13.55
C HIS A 51 15.03 -1.35 -12.35
N VAL A 52 13.89 -1.67 -11.72
CA VAL A 52 13.32 -0.89 -10.60
C VAL A 52 14.25 -0.85 -9.39
N CYS A 53 14.89 -1.97 -9.04
CA CYS A 53 15.82 -2.03 -7.91
C CYS A 53 17.14 -1.29 -8.18
N LEU A 54 17.52 -1.11 -9.45
CA LEU A 54 18.71 -0.36 -9.87
C LEU A 54 18.48 1.15 -9.86
N GLY A 55 17.23 1.60 -9.74
CA GLY A 55 16.89 3.01 -9.77
C GLY A 55 17.09 3.68 -11.13
N THR A 56 17.05 2.90 -12.22
CA THR A 56 17.30 3.39 -13.58
C THR A 56 16.01 3.72 -14.36
N ILE A 57 14.90 3.07 -14.00
CA ILE A 57 13.58 3.24 -14.64
C ILE A 57 12.59 3.95 -13.71
N ASP A 58 11.71 4.77 -14.28
CA ASP A 58 10.64 5.41 -13.53
C ASP A 58 9.59 4.39 -13.04
N SER A 59 9.14 4.59 -11.81
CA SER A 59 8.03 3.86 -11.21
C SER A 59 7.02 4.85 -10.66
N ILE A 60 5.73 4.55 -10.88
CA ILE A 60 4.66 5.19 -10.15
C ILE A 60 4.55 4.50 -8.79
N TYR A 61 4.44 5.30 -7.74
CA TYR A 61 4.23 4.83 -6.37
C TYR A 61 2.92 5.34 -5.80
N TYR A 62 2.36 4.54 -4.90
CA TYR A 62 1.24 4.89 -4.05
C TYR A 62 1.71 4.79 -2.60
N ILE A 63 2.00 5.93 -1.97
CA ILE A 63 2.45 5.96 -0.57
C ILE A 63 1.26 6.35 0.30
N ILE A 64 0.88 5.47 1.21
CA ILE A 64 -0.17 5.70 2.20
C ILE A 64 0.48 6.37 3.42
N GLN A 65 -0.05 7.51 3.82
CA GLN A 65 0.29 8.14 5.09
C GLN A 65 -0.65 7.61 6.17
N VAL A 66 -0.06 7.06 7.24
CA VAL A 66 -0.75 6.60 8.44
C VAL A 66 -0.37 7.52 9.59
N PRO A 67 -1.20 8.52 9.93
CA PRO A 67 -0.97 9.37 11.09
C PRO A 67 -0.97 8.55 12.38
N ASP A 68 -0.11 8.91 13.33
CA ASP A 68 -0.08 8.23 14.65
C ASP A 68 -1.43 8.30 15.35
N THR A 69 -2.11 9.44 15.19
CA THR A 69 -3.42 9.74 15.78
C THR A 69 -4.62 9.20 15.00
N TRP A 70 -4.41 8.37 13.97
CA TRP A 70 -5.52 7.84 13.18
C TRP A 70 -6.35 6.81 13.97
N ALA A 71 -7.61 7.16 14.24
CA ALA A 71 -8.57 6.34 15.00
C ALA A 71 -9.19 5.17 14.18
N GLY A 72 -8.62 4.82 13.03
CA GLY A 72 -9.15 3.80 12.13
C GLY A 72 -10.43 4.20 11.39
N PRO A 73 -10.86 3.38 10.42
CA PRO A 73 -12.08 3.63 9.65
C PRO A 73 -13.35 3.43 10.52
N HIS A 74 -14.50 3.90 10.03
CA HIS A 74 -15.79 3.53 10.60
C HIS A 74 -16.13 2.05 10.29
N GLU A 75 -17.08 1.47 11.03
CA GLU A 75 -17.44 0.05 10.90
C GLU A 75 -17.83 -0.31 9.46
N ASN A 76 -18.73 0.49 8.87
CA ASN A 76 -19.34 0.27 7.55
C ASN A 76 -18.55 0.91 6.40
N THR A 77 -17.27 1.20 6.60
CA THR A 77 -16.45 1.86 5.58
C THR A 77 -15.21 1.06 5.25
N HIS A 78 -14.59 1.44 4.13
CA HIS A 78 -13.43 0.72 3.61
C HIS A 78 -12.22 0.87 4.53
N PRO A 79 -11.30 -0.12 4.55
CA PRO A 79 -10.25 -0.23 5.57
C PRO A 79 -9.36 1.01 5.73
N PHE A 80 -9.06 1.71 4.64
CA PHE A 80 -8.16 2.86 4.62
C PHE A 80 -8.86 4.21 4.64
N GLN A 81 -10.16 4.27 4.97
CA GLN A 81 -10.88 5.53 4.99
C GLN A 81 -10.27 6.49 6.02
N GLY A 82 -10.11 7.75 5.63
CA GLY A 82 -9.53 8.81 6.47
C GLY A 82 -8.01 8.91 6.36
N LEU A 83 -7.36 7.98 5.65
CA LEU A 83 -5.94 8.09 5.29
C LEU A 83 -5.75 8.93 4.03
N PHE A 84 -4.52 9.38 3.82
CA PHE A 84 -4.10 10.06 2.59
C PHE A 84 -3.12 9.20 1.81
N VAL A 85 -3.20 9.29 0.49
CA VAL A 85 -2.30 8.60 -0.43
C VAL A 85 -1.59 9.64 -1.28
N LYS A 86 -0.27 9.55 -1.35
CA LYS A 86 0.54 10.26 -2.33
C LYS A 86 0.68 9.40 -3.59
N ILE A 87 0.26 9.95 -4.72
CA ILE A 87 0.53 9.36 -6.04
C ILE A 87 1.65 10.17 -6.67
N GLY A 88 2.80 9.54 -6.91
CA GLY A 88 3.90 10.22 -7.57
C GLY A 88 4.81 9.27 -8.33
N ARG A 89 5.85 9.84 -8.93
CA ARG A 89 6.86 9.09 -9.69
C ARG A 89 8.25 9.24 -9.09
N SER A 90 9.03 8.16 -9.14
CA SER A 90 10.47 8.19 -8.83
C SER A 90 11.17 7.04 -9.54
N LYS A 91 12.43 7.25 -9.90
CA LYS A 91 13.32 6.14 -10.28
C LYS A 91 13.73 5.31 -9.08
N ASN A 92 13.93 5.94 -7.93
CA ASN A 92 14.24 5.26 -6.67
C ASN A 92 13.18 5.60 -5.62
N VAL A 93 12.18 4.73 -5.49
CA VAL A 93 11.03 4.97 -4.61
C VAL A 93 11.42 4.91 -3.14
N LEU A 94 12.33 4.01 -2.74
CA LEU A 94 12.78 3.88 -1.35
C LEU A 94 13.53 5.12 -0.85
N THR A 95 14.42 5.68 -1.69
CA THR A 95 15.09 6.96 -1.37
C THR A 95 14.08 8.10 -1.33
N ARG A 96 13.10 8.13 -2.25
CA ARG A 96 12.05 9.14 -2.23
C ARG A 96 11.19 9.05 -0.97
N LEU A 97 10.85 7.85 -0.53
CA LEU A 97 10.10 7.59 0.70
C LEU A 97 10.86 8.12 1.92
N ARG A 98 12.15 7.78 2.07
CA ARG A 98 13.00 8.30 3.15
C ARG A 98 13.01 9.83 3.20
N ASN A 99 13.16 10.47 2.05
CA ASN A 99 13.14 11.94 1.96
C ASN A 99 11.76 12.55 2.25
N LEU A 100 10.67 11.82 2.00
CA LEU A 100 9.32 12.27 2.36
C LEU A 100 9.05 12.10 3.86
N GLN A 101 9.58 11.04 4.45
CA GLN A 101 9.40 10.71 5.86
C GLN A 101 9.98 11.80 6.78
N THR A 102 11.09 12.44 6.41
CA THR A 102 11.70 13.51 7.21
C THR A 102 10.81 14.74 7.41
N GLY A 103 9.85 14.97 6.50
CA GLY A 103 8.92 16.10 6.55
C GLY A 103 7.47 15.69 6.85
N THR A 104 7.22 14.43 7.19
CA THR A 104 5.87 13.91 7.39
C THR A 104 5.69 13.40 8.82
N PHE A 105 4.63 13.85 9.48
CA PHE A 105 4.20 13.31 10.77
C PHE A 105 3.41 12.01 10.55
N GLY A 106 3.72 10.97 11.33
CA GLY A 106 3.23 9.60 11.13
C GLY A 106 4.04 8.79 10.11
N GLN A 107 3.60 7.54 9.87
CA GLN A 107 4.31 6.58 9.05
C GLN A 107 3.93 6.68 7.56
N LEU A 108 4.90 6.52 6.67
CA LEU A 108 4.68 6.36 5.23
C LEU A 108 4.89 4.92 4.79
N VAL A 109 3.86 4.32 4.21
CA VAL A 109 3.87 2.92 3.74
C VAL A 109 3.66 2.88 2.23
N ILE A 110 4.53 2.17 1.50
CA ILE A 110 4.27 1.91 0.07
C ILE A 110 3.12 0.91 -0.02
N GLY A 111 2.02 1.28 -0.69
CA GLY A 111 0.89 0.38 -0.93
C GLY A 111 1.00 -0.39 -2.24
N ALA A 112 1.58 0.22 -3.28
CA ALA A 112 1.80 -0.42 -4.58
C ALA A 112 2.84 0.34 -5.42
N LEU A 113 3.39 -0.36 -6.42
CA LEU A 113 4.22 0.18 -7.48
C LEU A 113 3.68 -0.26 -8.85
N GLU A 114 3.78 0.61 -9.86
CA GLU A 114 3.54 0.23 -11.26
C GLU A 114 4.55 0.85 -12.24
N PRO A 115 4.82 0.17 -13.38
CA PRO A 115 5.57 0.77 -14.46
C PRO A 115 4.84 2.03 -14.97
N GLY A 116 5.59 3.09 -15.20
CA GLY A 116 5.02 4.31 -15.76
C GLY A 116 5.90 5.54 -15.60
N GLY A 117 5.68 6.51 -16.48
CA GLY A 117 6.36 7.80 -16.48
C GLY A 117 5.42 8.97 -16.17
N SER A 118 5.90 10.18 -16.47
CA SER A 118 5.14 11.43 -16.29
C SER A 118 3.73 11.41 -16.89
N LYS A 119 3.56 10.77 -18.06
CA LYS A 119 2.24 10.61 -18.70
C LYS A 119 1.27 9.83 -17.81
N ARG A 120 1.72 8.69 -17.26
CA ARG A 120 0.90 7.82 -16.41
C ARG A 120 0.54 8.50 -15.09
N GLU A 121 1.50 9.19 -14.48
CA GLU A 121 1.29 10.02 -13.29
C GLU A 121 0.19 11.08 -13.54
N THR A 122 0.28 11.79 -14.67
CA THR A 122 -0.71 12.81 -15.07
C THR A 122 -2.10 12.20 -15.28
N GLU A 123 -2.19 11.03 -15.91
CA GLU A 123 -3.45 10.30 -16.09
C GLU A 123 -4.11 9.94 -14.74
N LEU A 124 -3.33 9.43 -13.79
CA LEU A 124 -3.82 9.09 -12.45
C LEU A 124 -4.26 10.33 -11.68
N HIS A 125 -3.47 11.40 -11.76
CA HIS A 125 -3.81 12.68 -11.14
C HIS A 125 -5.13 13.25 -11.68
N LYS A 126 -5.39 13.09 -12.99
CA LYS A 126 -6.68 13.44 -13.61
C LYS A 126 -7.80 12.50 -13.15
N LYS A 127 -7.58 11.18 -13.16
CA LYS A 127 -8.55 10.16 -12.73
C LYS A 127 -9.05 10.42 -11.30
N PHE A 128 -8.12 10.73 -10.39
CA PHE A 128 -8.43 10.95 -8.97
C PHE A 128 -8.53 12.43 -8.58
N ALA A 129 -8.68 13.35 -9.54
CA ALA A 129 -8.72 14.79 -9.27
C ALA A 129 -9.79 15.18 -8.24
N ARG A 130 -10.94 14.49 -8.26
CA ARG A 130 -12.08 14.73 -7.34
C ARG A 130 -11.78 14.48 -5.86
N ILE A 131 -10.79 13.64 -5.56
CA ILE A 131 -10.36 13.30 -4.20
C ILE A 131 -8.99 13.89 -3.85
N ARG A 132 -8.40 14.69 -4.75
CA ARG A 132 -7.17 15.42 -4.50
C ARG A 132 -7.40 16.46 -3.41
N ARG A 133 -6.45 16.57 -2.48
CA ARG A 133 -6.50 17.51 -1.36
C ARG A 133 -5.48 18.61 -1.50
N GLN A 134 -4.20 18.25 -1.51
CA GLN A 134 -3.11 19.22 -1.60
C GLN A 134 -1.95 18.64 -2.40
N GLY A 135 -1.59 19.31 -3.49
CA GLY A 135 -0.54 18.87 -4.40
C GLY A 135 -0.80 17.44 -4.92
N GLU A 136 0.07 16.51 -4.53
CA GLU A 136 0.05 15.11 -4.95
C GLU A 136 -0.62 14.18 -3.91
N TRP A 137 -1.29 14.74 -2.90
CA TRP A 137 -1.97 14.00 -1.85
C TRP A 137 -3.48 13.89 -2.13
N PHE A 138 -4.01 12.68 -1.99
CA PHE A 138 -5.38 12.30 -2.28
C PHE A 138 -6.00 11.66 -1.04
N SER A 139 -7.26 11.95 -0.75
CA SER A 139 -7.99 11.17 0.27
C SER A 139 -8.17 9.73 -0.21
N CYS A 140 -7.84 8.76 0.63
CA CYS A 140 -8.09 7.37 0.33
C CYS A 140 -9.60 7.09 0.41
N ASN A 141 -10.24 6.94 -0.74
CA ASN A 141 -11.61 6.45 -0.87
C ASN A 141 -11.60 4.99 -1.37
N GLN A 142 -12.77 4.38 -1.48
CA GLN A 142 -12.90 2.99 -1.98
C GLN A 142 -12.24 2.81 -3.36
N GLU A 143 -12.51 3.71 -4.32
CA GLU A 143 -11.98 3.59 -5.68
C GLU A 143 -10.45 3.61 -5.74
N LEU A 144 -9.82 4.53 -4.99
CA LEU A 144 -8.36 4.62 -4.93
C LEU A 144 -7.77 3.42 -4.18
N CYS A 145 -8.41 2.99 -3.10
CA CYS A 145 -8.05 1.78 -2.36
C CYS A 145 -8.04 0.55 -3.29
N ASP A 146 -9.12 0.35 -4.06
CA ASP A 146 -9.23 -0.75 -5.02
C ASP A 146 -8.17 -0.65 -6.12
N HIS A 147 -7.90 0.57 -6.61
CA HIS A 147 -6.84 0.79 -7.60
C HIS A 147 -5.47 0.37 -7.06
N ILE A 148 -5.13 0.72 -5.81
CA ILE A 148 -3.86 0.35 -5.18
C ILE A 148 -3.76 -1.17 -5.04
N PHE A 149 -4.78 -1.83 -4.50
CA PHE A 149 -4.77 -3.29 -4.33
C PHE A 149 -4.70 -4.03 -5.67
N ASN A 150 -5.46 -3.59 -6.68
CA ASN A 150 -5.39 -4.17 -8.01
C ASN A 150 -4.00 -3.96 -8.64
N THR A 151 -3.39 -2.80 -8.41
CA THR A 151 -2.03 -2.51 -8.89
C THR A 151 -1.00 -3.41 -8.22
N TRP A 152 -1.06 -3.56 -6.89
CA TRP A 152 -0.20 -4.48 -6.16
C TRP A 152 -0.44 -5.94 -6.60
N TYR A 153 -1.69 -6.36 -6.72
CA TYR A 153 -2.04 -7.72 -7.14
C TYR A 153 -1.50 -8.03 -8.55
N ARG A 154 -1.62 -7.08 -9.48
CA ARG A 154 -1.18 -7.23 -10.87
C ARG A 154 0.34 -7.26 -11.01
N ASN A 155 1.04 -6.35 -10.34
CA ASN A 155 2.47 -6.17 -10.53
C ASN A 155 3.32 -6.98 -9.55
N LYS A 156 2.74 -7.38 -8.41
CA LYS A 156 3.37 -8.10 -7.27
C LYS A 156 4.64 -7.46 -6.70
N MET A 157 4.96 -6.24 -7.12
CA MET A 157 6.16 -5.51 -6.73
C MET A 157 5.89 -4.62 -5.52
N LEU A 158 6.01 -5.21 -4.32
CA LEU A 158 6.03 -4.47 -3.07
C LEU A 158 7.23 -4.92 -2.22
N PRO A 159 8.08 -4.01 -1.69
CA PRO A 159 9.19 -4.40 -0.83
C PRO A 159 8.69 -5.16 0.42
N PRO A 160 9.40 -6.19 0.91
CA PRO A 160 8.94 -7.03 2.02
C PRO A 160 8.59 -6.25 3.30
N GLU A 161 9.37 -5.23 3.64
CA GLU A 161 9.12 -4.34 4.77
C GLU A 161 7.73 -3.67 4.66
N HIS A 162 7.39 -3.14 3.50
CA HIS A 162 6.08 -2.53 3.27
C HIS A 162 4.94 -3.53 3.16
N GLN A 163 5.21 -4.78 2.76
CA GLN A 163 4.21 -5.85 2.87
C GLN A 163 3.86 -6.10 4.34
N HIS A 164 4.88 -6.17 5.21
CA HIS A 164 4.67 -6.33 6.65
C HIS A 164 3.88 -5.15 7.24
N GLU A 165 4.24 -3.91 6.90
CA GLU A 165 3.51 -2.73 7.37
C GLU A 165 2.05 -2.69 6.89
N MET A 166 1.79 -3.11 5.65
CA MET A 166 0.41 -3.22 5.15
C MET A 166 -0.40 -4.28 5.92
N LEU A 167 0.21 -5.40 6.30
CA LEU A 167 -0.44 -6.42 7.12
C LEU A 167 -0.68 -5.92 8.55
N ARG A 168 0.32 -5.29 9.18
CA ARG A 168 0.20 -4.65 10.50
C ARG A 168 -0.92 -3.61 10.52
N LEU A 169 -1.01 -2.80 9.46
CA LEU A 169 -2.08 -1.82 9.30
C LEU A 169 -3.45 -2.49 9.19
N ALA A 170 -3.58 -3.58 8.44
CA ALA A 170 -4.83 -4.33 8.31
C ALA A 170 -5.27 -4.96 9.66
N GLU A 171 -4.35 -5.53 10.42
CA GLU A 171 -4.61 -6.04 11.77
C GLU A 171 -5.08 -4.93 12.71
N ARG A 172 -4.41 -3.77 12.68
CA ARG A 172 -4.79 -2.58 13.46
C ARG A 172 -6.18 -2.08 13.09
N ILE A 173 -6.53 -2.06 11.80
CA ILE A 173 -7.87 -1.70 11.33
C ILE A 173 -8.93 -2.65 11.89
N ASN A 174 -8.66 -3.95 11.86
CA ASN A 174 -9.58 -4.95 12.43
C ASN A 174 -9.77 -4.74 13.93
N ALA A 175 -8.69 -4.52 14.68
CA ALA A 175 -8.76 -4.21 16.09
C ALA A 175 -9.60 -2.94 16.35
N TYR A 176 -9.39 -1.87 15.59
CA TYR A 176 -10.17 -0.63 15.70
C TYR A 176 -11.65 -0.81 15.40
N LYS A 177 -12.00 -1.60 14.37
CA LYS A 177 -13.40 -1.93 14.10
C LYS A 177 -14.03 -2.69 15.26
N GLN A 178 -13.34 -3.68 15.83
CA GLN A 178 -13.85 -4.43 16.99
C GLN A 178 -14.01 -3.56 18.23
N VAL A 179 -13.04 -2.69 18.54
CA VAL A 179 -13.13 -1.76 19.68
C VAL A 179 -14.32 -0.80 19.50
N LYS A 180 -14.50 -0.20 18.31
CA LYS A 180 -15.65 0.67 18.03
C LYS A 180 -16.98 -0.06 18.19
N LYS A 181 -17.06 -1.31 17.71
CA LYS A 181 -18.23 -2.16 17.85
C LYS A 181 -18.56 -2.44 19.32
N LEU A 182 -17.55 -2.70 20.16
CA LEU A 182 -17.73 -2.95 21.59
C LEU A 182 -18.14 -1.68 22.36
N LEU A 183 -17.57 -0.53 22.02
CA LEU A 183 -17.82 0.72 22.73
C LEU A 183 -19.10 1.46 22.29
N GLY A 184 -19.62 1.16 21.09
CA GLY A 184 -20.78 1.86 20.51
C GLY A 184 -20.52 3.34 20.18
N LYS A 185 -19.27 3.81 20.30
CA LYS A 185 -18.80 5.17 20.01
C LYS A 185 -17.35 5.15 19.56
N THR A 186 -16.90 6.24 18.92
CA THR A 186 -15.47 6.43 18.62
C THR A 186 -14.73 6.63 19.94
N PRO A 187 -13.71 5.81 20.26
CA PRO A 187 -12.89 6.04 21.44
C PRO A 187 -12.14 7.38 21.33
N ASP A 188 -11.95 8.06 22.46
CA ASP A 188 -10.95 9.13 22.53
C ASP A 188 -9.58 8.46 22.33
N THR A 189 -8.83 8.83 21.29
CA THR A 189 -7.56 8.17 20.97
C THR A 189 -6.41 9.16 21.05
N ILE A 190 -5.59 9.06 22.10
CA ILE A 190 -4.15 9.34 22.03
C ILE A 190 -3.47 7.98 21.83
N ASN A 191 -3.05 7.69 20.60
CA ASN A 191 -2.38 6.44 20.28
C ASN A 191 -0.89 6.55 20.67
N PRO A 192 -0.26 5.49 21.24
CA PRO A 192 1.20 5.45 21.33
C PRO A 192 1.84 5.50 19.93
N SER A 193 3.09 5.96 19.84
CA SER A 193 3.83 6.05 18.58
C SER A 193 3.86 4.69 17.86
N LEU A 194 3.79 4.71 16.53
CA LEU A 194 3.93 3.51 15.68
C LEU A 194 5.32 2.85 15.78
N ASP A 195 6.31 3.59 16.31
CA ASP A 195 7.70 3.16 16.49
C ASP A 195 7.90 2.24 17.71
N GLU A 196 6.88 2.01 18.54
CA GLU A 196 6.94 1.08 19.67
C GLU A 196 6.49 -0.34 19.26
N ASP A 197 7.23 -1.36 19.72
CA ASP A 197 6.90 -2.77 19.53
C ASP A 197 5.50 -3.09 20.08
N TRP A 198 4.66 -3.67 19.23
CA TRP A 198 3.28 -3.98 19.59
C TRP A 198 3.21 -5.24 20.45
N HIS A 199 2.99 -5.07 21.76
CA HIS A 199 2.83 -6.18 22.71
C HIS A 199 1.36 -6.61 22.95
N GLY A 200 0.42 -6.21 22.10
CA GLY A 200 -0.96 -6.70 22.15
C GLY A 200 -1.83 -6.22 23.32
N VAL A 201 -1.36 -5.31 24.18
CA VAL A 201 -2.10 -4.90 25.40
C VAL A 201 -2.66 -3.48 25.42
N THR A 202 -2.48 -2.65 24.39
CA THR A 202 -3.01 -1.28 24.43
C THR A 202 -4.43 -1.22 23.87
N PHE A 203 -5.37 -1.61 24.73
CA PHE A 203 -6.80 -1.37 24.59
C PHE A 203 -7.10 0.06 25.03
N VAL A 204 -7.55 0.92 24.11
CA VAL A 204 -8.19 2.21 24.40
C VAL A 204 -7.26 3.18 25.14
N ASP A 205 -7.49 4.46 24.98
CA ASP A 205 -6.95 5.44 25.89
C ASP A 205 -7.59 5.24 27.28
N LEU A 206 -7.01 4.34 28.08
CA LEU A 206 -6.96 4.48 29.54
C LEU A 206 -5.68 5.26 29.92
N VAL A 207 -5.24 6.21 29.09
CA VAL A 207 -4.28 7.28 29.42
C VAL A 207 -5.04 8.46 30.03
N TYR A 208 -6.00 8.17 30.91
CA TYR A 208 -5.84 8.80 32.21
C TYR A 208 -4.69 8.06 32.87
N SER A 209 -3.59 8.75 33.13
CA SER A 209 -2.86 8.50 34.36
C SER A 209 -3.92 8.26 35.43
N SER A 210 -4.14 7.00 35.79
CA SER A 210 -5.10 6.73 36.82
C SER A 210 -4.61 7.55 38.01
N LEU A 211 -5.41 8.49 38.50
CA LEU A 211 -5.14 9.10 39.81
C LEU A 211 -5.10 8.02 40.91
N ALA A 212 -5.49 6.78 40.60
CA ALA A 212 -5.31 5.59 41.43
C ALA A 212 -3.96 4.88 41.25
N LYS A 213 -3.03 5.37 40.41
CA LYS A 213 -1.61 5.00 40.51
C LYS A 213 -0.99 5.90 41.60
N PRO A 214 -0.66 5.38 42.80
CA PRO A 214 0.11 6.17 43.74
C PRO A 214 1.43 6.55 43.07
N SER A 215 1.82 7.82 43.17
CA SER A 215 3.17 8.22 42.78
C SER A 215 4.15 7.35 43.58
N LYS A 216 5.06 6.67 42.88
CA LYS A 216 6.20 6.06 43.57
C LYS A 216 6.94 7.21 44.26
N LYS A 217 7.00 7.16 45.59
CA LYS A 217 7.93 7.97 46.39
C LYS A 217 9.36 7.59 46.05
#